data_AF-A0A0B7HSE7-F1
#
_entry.id   AF-A0A0B7HSE7-F1
#
_cell.length_a   1.000
_cell.length_b   1.000
_cell.length_c   1.000
_cell.angle_alpha   90.00
_cell.angle_beta   90.00
_cell.angle_gamma   90.00
#
_symmetry.space_group_name_H-M   'P 1'
#
loop_
_entity.id
_entity.type
_entity.pdbx_description
1 polymer ?
#
loop_
_entity_poly.entity_id
_entity_poly.type
_entity_poly.pdbx_seq_one_letter_code
_entity_poly.pdbx_strand_id
1 'polypeptide(L)'
;MKYVRRFLGIIAVIVLMGWLFRGDIYRNLITYQSVGNRGNFALNNNELKVKLEGISIEDLDIENVINIAQKVTSETLTFSFEKCGDNPNLLLETQKANCMGYAQFFALVCNYMLKKNNLHKEWVAKVYIGKLKFLGNDIHQYFQSSFFKDHDFVVVENIRTQEIYAVDPTLYDYFIIKKVRFVR
;
A
#
# COMPACT_ATOMS: atom_id res chain seq x y z
N MET A 1 29.17 3.10 -34.22
CA MET A 1 27.91 2.34 -34.03
C MET A 1 28.00 1.19 -33.01
N LYS A 2 29.02 0.31 -33.06
CA LYS A 2 29.16 -0.83 -32.11
C LYS A 2 29.20 -0.41 -30.63
N TYR A 3 29.94 0.66 -30.30
CA TYR A 3 30.03 1.17 -28.92
C TYR A 3 28.72 1.78 -28.43
N VAL A 4 28.01 2.53 -29.28
CA VAL A 4 26.68 3.07 -28.96
C VAL A 4 25.68 1.95 -28.70
N ARG A 5 25.66 0.90 -29.53
CA ARG A 5 24.79 -0.27 -29.32
C ARG A 5 25.08 -1.01 -28.01
N ARG A 6 26.37 -1.15 -27.66
CA ARG A 6 26.79 -1.73 -26.38
C ARG A 6 26.35 -0.86 -25.20
N PHE A 7 26.54 0.45 -25.29
CA PHE A 7 26.13 1.40 -24.26
C PHE A 7 24.61 1.39 -24.02
N LEU A 8 23.81 1.43 -25.09
CA LEU A 8 22.36 1.29 -25.00
C LEU A 8 21.93 -0.05 -24.40
N GLY A 9 22.63 -1.15 -24.76
CA GLY A 9 22.39 -2.46 -24.16
C GLY A 9 22.64 -2.47 -22.66
N ILE A 10 23.71 -1.82 -22.19
CA ILE A 10 24.03 -1.71 -20.76
C ILE A 10 22.94 -0.91 -20.04
N ILE A 11 22.50 0.22 -20.59
CA ILE A 11 21.41 1.02 -20.00
C ILE A 11 20.12 0.18 -19.90
N ALA A 12 19.76 -0.55 -20.96
CA ALA A 12 18.58 -1.38 -20.97
C ALA A 12 18.63 -2.46 -19.86
N VAL A 13 19.79 -3.10 -19.67
CA VAL A 13 19.99 -4.07 -18.59
C VAL A 13 19.87 -3.41 -17.22
N ILE A 14 20.47 -2.23 -17.01
CA ILE A 14 20.37 -1.51 -15.73
C ILE A 14 18.93 -1.13 -15.40
N VAL A 15 18.19 -0.60 -16.39
CA VAL A 15 16.76 -0.24 -16.20
C VAL A 15 15.94 -1.49 -15.90
N LEU A 16 16.17 -2.59 -16.60
CA LEU A 16 15.48 -3.86 -16.35
C LEU A 16 15.79 -4.41 -14.95
N MET A 17 17.05 -4.38 -14.52
CA MET A 17 17.43 -4.76 -13.16
C MET A 17 16.79 -3.84 -12.12
N GLY A 18 16.81 -2.52 -12.33
CA GLY A 18 16.15 -1.55 -11.45
C GLY A 18 14.65 -1.82 -11.32
N TRP A 19 13.99 -2.19 -12.42
CA TRP A 19 12.58 -2.58 -12.40
C TRP A 19 12.34 -3.90 -11.66
N LEU A 20 13.13 -4.95 -11.91
CA LEU A 20 12.97 -6.26 -11.26
C LEU A 20 13.19 -6.17 -9.74
N PHE A 21 14.22 -5.45 -9.30
CA PHE A 21 14.59 -5.32 -7.88
C PHE A 21 13.98 -4.08 -7.21
N ARG A 22 13.02 -3.40 -7.85
CA ARG A 22 12.43 -2.14 -7.35
C ARG A 22 11.96 -2.21 -5.90
N GLY A 23 11.35 -3.33 -5.50
CA GLY A 23 10.89 -3.54 -4.14
C GLY A 23 12.04 -3.69 -3.14
N ASP A 24 13.08 -4.44 -3.49
CA ASP A 24 14.25 -4.63 -2.63
C ASP A 24 15.06 -3.34 -2.49
N ILE A 25 15.28 -2.64 -3.61
CA ILE A 25 15.93 -1.33 -3.62
C ILE A 25 15.16 -0.38 -2.69
N TYR A 26 13.84 -0.29 -2.86
CA TYR A 26 13.01 0.60 -2.04
C TYR A 26 13.08 0.25 -0.55
N ARG A 27 12.92 -1.02 -0.16
CA ARG A 27 12.95 -1.44 1.25
C ARG A 27 14.31 -1.30 1.94
N ASN A 28 15.40 -1.29 1.17
CA ASN A 28 16.74 -1.00 1.71
C ASN A 28 16.97 0.49 1.92
N LEU A 29 16.34 1.35 1.10
CA LEU A 29 16.52 2.79 1.15
C LEU A 29 15.52 3.49 2.06
N ILE A 30 14.25 3.06 2.04
CA ILE A 30 13.14 3.71 2.73
C ILE A 30 12.63 2.83 3.87
N THR A 31 12.47 3.45 5.04
CA THR A 31 11.84 2.83 6.21
C THR A 31 10.69 3.70 6.70
N TYR A 32 9.56 3.06 6.98
CA TYR A 32 8.37 3.68 7.54
C TYR A 32 8.47 3.57 9.06
N GLN A 33 8.24 4.67 9.77
CA GLN A 33 8.14 4.69 11.22
C GLN A 33 6.79 5.25 11.63
N SER A 34 6.06 4.51 12.47
CA SER A 34 4.76 4.95 12.98
C SER A 34 4.89 6.16 13.90
N VAL A 35 3.98 7.12 13.74
CA VAL A 35 3.77 8.23 14.69
C VAL A 35 2.33 8.28 15.22
N GLY A 36 1.46 7.38 14.73
CA GLY A 36 0.07 7.30 15.14
C GLY A 36 -0.71 6.28 14.29
N ASN A 37 -1.99 6.14 14.59
CA ASN A 37 -2.90 5.25 13.87
C ASN A 37 -4.22 5.97 13.54
N ARG A 38 -4.98 5.40 12.61
CA ARG A 38 -6.35 5.83 12.32
C ARG A 38 -7.33 4.71 12.64
N GLY A 39 -8.57 5.10 12.90
CA GLY A 39 -9.67 4.15 13.04
C GLY A 39 -9.99 3.46 11.71
N ASN A 40 -10.43 2.21 11.79
CA ASN A 40 -10.91 1.45 10.64
C ASN A 40 -12.40 1.70 10.40
N PHE A 41 -12.81 1.63 9.14
CA PHE A 41 -14.21 1.66 8.75
C PHE A 41 -14.78 0.25 8.55
N ALA A 42 -16.08 0.10 8.80
CA ALA A 42 -16.83 -1.07 8.36
C ALA A 42 -17.33 -0.86 6.92
N LEU A 43 -17.45 -1.94 6.15
CA LEU A 43 -18.01 -1.88 4.80
C LEU A 43 -19.53 -1.76 4.86
N ASN A 44 -20.06 -0.67 4.32
CA ASN A 44 -21.48 -0.39 4.20
C ASN A 44 -21.90 0.00 2.77
N ASN A 45 -20.96 0.09 1.82
CA ASN A 45 -21.29 0.24 0.41
C ASN A 45 -21.67 -1.11 -0.24
N ASN A 46 -22.90 -1.20 -0.77
CA ASN A 46 -23.43 -2.43 -1.36
C ASN A 46 -22.76 -2.83 -2.68
N GLU A 47 -22.38 -1.87 -3.53
CA GLU A 47 -21.73 -2.14 -4.82
C GLU A 47 -20.36 -2.78 -4.59
N LEU A 48 -19.54 -2.19 -3.71
CA LEU A 48 -18.26 -2.75 -3.34
C LEU A 48 -18.43 -4.10 -2.65
N LYS A 49 -19.45 -4.27 -1.80
CA LYS A 49 -19.76 -5.56 -1.20
C LYS A 49 -19.99 -6.64 -2.25
N VAL A 50 -20.84 -6.37 -3.25
CA VAL A 50 -21.11 -7.31 -4.36
C VAL A 50 -19.83 -7.61 -5.15
N LYS A 51 -19.03 -6.59 -5.46
CA LYS A 51 -17.73 -6.77 -6.14
C LYS A 51 -16.81 -7.71 -5.34
N LEU A 52 -16.68 -7.51 -4.03
CA LEU A 52 -15.83 -8.33 -3.17
C LEU A 52 -16.39 -9.75 -2.94
N GLU A 53 -17.71 -9.93 -2.92
CA GLU A 53 -18.34 -11.25 -2.84
C GLU A 53 -18.01 -12.11 -4.06
N GLY A 54 -17.92 -11.52 -5.26
CA GLY A 54 -17.55 -12.22 -6.48
C GLY A 54 -16.08 -12.69 -6.55
N ILE A 55 -15.21 -12.22 -5.66
CA ILE A 55 -13.78 -12.60 -5.64
C ILE A 55 -13.58 -13.87 -4.81
N SER A 56 -13.21 -14.97 -5.46
CA SER A 56 -12.74 -16.17 -4.76
C SER A 56 -11.25 -16.08 -4.46
N ILE A 57 -10.83 -16.67 -3.34
CA ILE A 57 -9.41 -16.85 -3.01
C ILE A 57 -9.12 -18.33 -3.19
N GLU A 58 -8.33 -18.68 -4.22
CA GLU A 58 -7.98 -20.07 -4.54
C GLU A 58 -7.18 -20.73 -3.41
N ASP A 59 -6.19 -20.01 -2.86
CA ASP A 59 -5.39 -20.43 -1.70
C ASP A 59 -5.54 -19.43 -0.55
N LEU A 60 -6.05 -19.90 0.59
CA LEU A 60 -6.30 -19.16 1.84
C LEU A 60 -5.00 -18.69 2.50
N ASP A 61 -4.33 -17.75 1.83
CA ASP A 61 -3.08 -17.13 2.23
C ASP A 61 -3.28 -15.63 2.48
N ILE A 62 -2.66 -15.12 3.55
CA ILE A 62 -2.69 -13.71 3.93
C ILE A 62 -2.11 -12.82 2.82
N GLU A 63 -1.08 -13.28 2.12
CA GLU A 63 -0.50 -12.51 1.02
C GLU A 63 -1.48 -12.35 -0.15
N ASN A 64 -2.29 -13.37 -0.44
CA ASN A 64 -3.34 -13.28 -1.44
C ASN A 64 -4.41 -12.27 -1.06
N VAL A 65 -4.83 -12.23 0.22
CA VAL A 65 -5.76 -11.21 0.73
C VAL A 65 -5.18 -9.80 0.55
N ILE A 66 -3.90 -9.61 0.90
CA ILE A 66 -3.20 -8.34 0.72
C ILE A 66 -3.15 -7.96 -0.76
N ASN A 67 -2.75 -8.87 -1.64
CA ASN A 67 -2.65 -8.61 -3.07
C ASN A 67 -4.00 -8.24 -3.70
N ILE A 68 -5.09 -8.90 -3.30
CA ILE A 68 -6.45 -8.55 -3.72
C ILE A 68 -6.80 -7.15 -3.25
N ALA A 69 -6.55 -6.82 -1.98
CA ALA A 69 -6.84 -5.49 -1.46
C ALA A 69 -6.03 -4.40 -2.19
N GLN A 70 -4.76 -4.65 -2.52
CA GLN A 70 -3.93 -3.72 -3.30
C GLN A 70 -4.51 -3.52 -4.70
N LYS A 71 -4.82 -4.61 -5.41
CA LYS A 71 -5.40 -4.58 -6.75
C LYS A 71 -6.75 -3.86 -6.78
N VAL A 72 -7.66 -4.19 -5.87
CA VAL A 72 -8.97 -3.54 -5.79
C VAL A 72 -8.82 -2.06 -5.49
N THR A 73 -7.86 -1.67 -4.64
CA THR A 73 -7.59 -0.25 -4.34
C THR A 73 -7.09 0.50 -5.58
N SER A 74 -6.06 -0.02 -6.26
CA SER A 74 -5.49 0.60 -7.48
C SER A 74 -6.49 0.66 -8.65
N GLU A 75 -7.37 -0.33 -8.76
CA GLU A 75 -8.40 -0.35 -9.82
C GLU A 75 -9.58 0.59 -9.52
N THR A 76 -9.77 0.98 -8.27
CA THR A 76 -10.94 1.77 -7.84
C THR A 76 -10.60 3.26 -7.66
N LEU A 77 -9.39 3.57 -7.22
CA LEU A 77 -8.99 4.92 -6.87
C LEU A 77 -7.95 5.47 -7.86
N THR A 78 -7.92 6.78 -7.98
CA THR A 78 -6.89 7.57 -8.66
C THR A 78 -6.29 8.53 -7.65
N PHE A 79 -4.97 8.59 -7.56
CA PHE A 79 -4.32 9.44 -6.57
C PHE A 79 -4.52 10.92 -6.89
N SER A 80 -4.74 11.72 -5.84
CA SER A 80 -4.81 13.17 -5.92
C SER A 80 -4.05 13.82 -4.77
N PHE A 81 -3.37 14.92 -5.08
CA PHE A 81 -2.73 15.79 -4.09
C PHE A 81 -3.72 16.80 -3.46
N GLU A 82 -4.93 16.90 -4.02
CA GLU A 82 -5.97 17.78 -3.51
C GLU A 82 -6.59 17.24 -2.21
N LYS A 83 -7.37 18.08 -1.53
CA LYS A 83 -8.12 17.65 -0.37
C LYS A 83 -9.20 16.65 -0.80
N CYS A 84 -9.03 15.39 -0.41
CA CYS A 84 -10.01 14.33 -0.61
C CYS A 84 -10.72 13.97 0.71
N GLY A 85 -11.89 13.33 0.60
CA GLY A 85 -12.50 12.66 1.74
C GLY A 85 -11.64 11.48 2.21
N ASP A 86 -11.82 11.07 3.45
CA ASP A 86 -11.12 9.96 4.10
C ASP A 86 -12.00 8.74 4.38
N ASN A 87 -13.34 8.90 4.28
CA ASN A 87 -14.28 7.81 4.43
C ASN A 87 -14.29 6.91 3.19
N PRO A 88 -13.80 5.66 3.29
CA PRO A 88 -13.63 4.78 2.14
C PRO A 88 -14.95 4.34 1.50
N ASN A 89 -16.07 4.39 2.22
CA ASN A 89 -17.38 4.04 1.66
C ASN A 89 -17.93 5.11 0.70
N LEU A 90 -17.43 6.36 0.82
CA LEU A 90 -17.79 7.47 -0.07
C LEU A 90 -16.79 7.62 -1.23
N LEU A 91 -15.60 7.01 -1.13
CA LEU A 91 -14.55 7.13 -2.17
C LEU A 91 -14.93 6.44 -3.49
N LEU A 92 -15.93 5.57 -3.51
CA LEU A 92 -16.44 4.97 -4.75
C LEU A 92 -17.13 6.00 -5.66
N GLU A 93 -17.71 7.04 -5.08
CA GLU A 93 -18.39 8.10 -5.82
C GLU A 93 -17.37 9.04 -6.50
N THR A 94 -16.30 9.37 -5.79
CA THR A 94 -15.30 10.34 -6.28
C THR A 94 -14.16 9.69 -7.05
N GLN A 95 -13.84 8.43 -6.73
CA GLN A 95 -12.69 7.66 -7.22
C GLN A 95 -11.34 8.39 -7.06
N LYS A 96 -11.28 9.43 -6.23
CA LYS A 96 -10.09 10.27 -6.01
C LYS A 96 -9.74 10.28 -4.54
N ALA A 97 -8.49 9.96 -4.24
CA ALA A 97 -7.98 9.88 -2.88
C ALA A 97 -6.51 10.27 -2.77
N ASN A 98 -6.12 10.77 -1.61
CA ASN A 98 -4.71 10.92 -1.23
C ASN A 98 -4.23 9.66 -0.46
N CYS A 99 -3.01 9.68 0.09
CA CYS A 99 -2.43 8.53 0.81
C CYS A 99 -3.32 8.03 1.95
N MET A 100 -3.97 8.94 2.70
CA MET A 100 -4.93 8.60 3.74
C MET A 100 -6.14 7.85 3.18
N GLY A 101 -6.75 8.34 2.10
CA GLY A 101 -7.89 7.67 1.47
C GLY A 101 -7.52 6.31 0.88
N TYR A 102 -6.33 6.19 0.27
CA TYR A 102 -5.77 4.92 -0.22
C TYR A 102 -5.60 3.91 0.91
N ALA A 103 -4.97 4.32 2.01
CA ALA A 103 -4.75 3.45 3.16
C ALA A 103 -6.07 3.02 3.81
N GLN A 104 -7.03 3.94 3.97
CA GLN A 104 -8.35 3.63 4.52
C GLN A 104 -9.16 2.69 3.63
N PHE A 105 -9.15 2.91 2.31
CA PHE A 105 -9.85 2.04 1.37
C PHE A 105 -9.22 0.65 1.31
N PHE A 106 -7.89 0.57 1.27
CA PHE A 106 -7.19 -0.69 1.37
C PHE A 106 -7.55 -1.44 2.66
N ALA A 107 -7.50 -0.77 3.81
CA ALA A 107 -7.79 -1.41 5.10
C ALA A 107 -9.25 -1.89 5.18
N LEU A 108 -10.19 -1.14 4.62
CA LEU A 108 -11.59 -1.54 4.48
C LEU A 108 -11.71 -2.85 3.69
N VAL A 109 -11.14 -2.88 2.48
CA VAL A 109 -11.18 -4.06 1.60
C VAL A 109 -10.47 -5.25 2.23
N CYS A 110 -9.27 -5.05 2.77
CA CYS A 110 -8.48 -6.09 3.39
C CYS A 110 -9.22 -6.71 4.58
N ASN A 111 -9.74 -5.90 5.52
CA ASN A 111 -10.50 -6.40 6.66
C ASN A 111 -11.80 -7.11 6.25
N TYR A 112 -12.47 -6.63 5.19
CA TYR A 112 -13.63 -7.33 4.64
C TYR A 112 -13.25 -8.73 4.14
N MET A 113 -12.19 -8.83 3.34
CA MET A 113 -11.71 -10.11 2.79
C MET A 113 -11.22 -11.05 3.90
N LEU A 114 -10.54 -10.53 4.93
CA LEU A 114 -10.18 -11.32 6.12
C LEU A 114 -11.41 -11.88 6.83
N LYS A 115 -12.48 -11.08 6.94
CA LYS A 115 -13.74 -11.53 7.56
C LYS A 115 -14.42 -12.60 6.72
N LYS A 116 -14.58 -12.36 5.42
CA LYS A 116 -15.18 -13.28 4.44
C LYS A 116 -14.50 -14.65 4.47
N ASN A 117 -13.18 -14.67 4.63
CA ASN A 117 -12.37 -15.89 4.62
C ASN A 117 -12.04 -16.43 6.03
N ASN A 118 -12.74 -15.98 7.08
CA ASN A 118 -12.54 -16.43 8.48
C ASN A 118 -11.14 -16.18 9.07
N LEU A 119 -10.29 -15.37 8.44
CA LEU A 119 -8.95 -15.01 8.91
C LEU A 119 -8.95 -13.86 9.94
N HIS A 120 -10.04 -13.11 10.05
CA HIS A 120 -10.19 -11.95 10.95
C HIS A 120 -9.99 -12.26 12.44
N LYS A 121 -10.00 -13.53 12.85
CA LYS A 121 -9.71 -13.96 14.22
C LYS A 121 -8.22 -13.85 14.55
N GLU A 122 -7.37 -13.89 13.54
CA GLU A 122 -5.91 -13.89 13.70
C GLU A 122 -5.27 -12.67 13.03
N TRP A 123 -5.87 -12.15 11.97
CA TRP A 123 -5.30 -11.07 11.17
C TRP A 123 -6.17 -9.82 11.21
N VAL A 124 -5.52 -8.66 11.22
CA VAL A 124 -6.18 -7.36 11.12
C VAL A 124 -5.33 -6.38 10.32
N ALA A 125 -5.96 -5.64 9.42
CA ALA A 125 -5.34 -4.50 8.74
C ALA A 125 -5.61 -3.22 9.52
N LYS A 126 -4.56 -2.46 9.85
CA LYS A 126 -4.62 -1.19 10.60
C LYS A 126 -3.94 -0.10 9.81
N VAL A 127 -4.58 1.07 9.74
CA VAL A 127 -4.01 2.26 9.11
C VAL A 127 -3.07 2.96 10.09
N TYR A 128 -1.86 3.25 9.64
CA TYR A 128 -0.82 3.94 10.39
C TYR A 128 -0.46 5.25 9.72
N ILE A 129 -0.21 6.25 10.56
CA ILE A 129 0.36 7.54 10.16
C ILE A 129 1.87 7.39 10.35
N GLY A 130 2.65 7.58 9.29
CA GLY A 130 4.08 7.30 9.30
C GLY A 130 4.95 8.46 8.86
N LYS A 131 6.18 8.48 9.36
CA LYS A 131 7.29 9.22 8.78
C LYS A 131 8.13 8.31 7.91
N LEU A 132 8.64 8.85 6.81
CA LEU A 132 9.56 8.15 5.92
C LEU A 132 11.00 8.51 6.28
N LYS A 133 11.83 7.49 6.45
CA LYS A 133 13.27 7.64 6.63
C LYS A 133 14.00 7.15 5.40
N PHE A 134 14.86 7.98 4.82
CA PHE A 134 15.79 7.61 3.76
C PHE A 134 17.17 7.33 4.35
N LEU A 135 17.68 6.10 4.20
CA LEU A 135 18.95 5.65 4.76
C LEU A 135 19.09 5.93 6.27
N GLY A 136 17.98 5.84 7.00
CA GLY A 136 17.91 6.11 8.44
C GLY A 136 17.67 7.57 8.85
N ASN A 137 17.81 8.52 7.92
CA ASN A 137 17.56 9.94 8.17
C ASN A 137 16.13 10.32 7.77
N ASP A 138 15.52 11.25 8.49
CA ASP A 138 14.18 11.74 8.17
C ASP A 138 14.16 12.37 6.76
N ILE A 139 13.24 11.95 5.90
CA ILE A 139 13.14 12.44 4.52
C ILE A 139 12.89 13.97 4.46
N HIS A 140 12.32 14.54 5.53
CA HIS A 140 12.10 15.99 5.67
C HIS A 140 13.38 16.81 5.64
N GLN A 141 14.52 16.19 5.98
CA GLN A 141 15.82 16.84 5.85
C GLN A 141 16.19 17.10 4.39
N TYR A 142 15.66 16.30 3.46
CA TYR A 142 15.93 16.40 2.03
C TYR A 142 14.79 17.08 1.26
N PHE A 143 13.54 17.00 1.75
CA PHE A 143 12.35 17.53 1.07
C PHE A 143 11.40 18.20 2.07
N GLN A 144 11.26 19.53 2.00
CA GLN A 144 10.45 20.32 2.94
C GLN A 144 8.98 20.49 2.54
N SER A 145 8.46 19.70 1.60
CA SER A 145 7.05 19.81 1.20
C SER A 145 6.13 19.14 2.22
N SER A 146 4.97 19.75 2.49
CA SER A 146 3.90 19.17 3.31
C SER A 146 3.48 17.75 2.85
N PHE A 147 3.73 17.41 1.59
CA PHE A 147 3.52 16.08 1.02
C PHE A 147 4.27 14.97 1.77
N PHE A 148 5.47 15.23 2.30
CA PHE A 148 6.23 14.22 3.01
C PHE A 148 5.91 14.18 4.51
N LYS A 149 5.08 15.12 5.04
CA LYS A 149 4.95 15.42 6.48
C LYS A 149 4.62 14.18 7.28
N ASP A 150 3.47 13.62 6.94
CA ASP A 150 3.01 12.34 7.43
C ASP A 150 2.46 11.58 6.22
N HIS A 151 2.80 10.30 6.12
CA HIS A 151 2.39 9.42 5.04
C HIS A 151 1.62 8.23 5.61
N ASP A 152 0.38 8.08 5.15
CA ASP A 152 -0.50 7.02 5.59
C ASP A 152 -0.19 5.71 4.86
N PHE A 153 -0.08 4.62 5.64
CA PHE A 153 0.21 3.28 5.16
C PHE A 153 -0.56 2.25 5.99
N VAL A 154 -0.49 0.98 5.63
CA VAL A 154 -1.25 -0.08 6.31
C VAL A 154 -0.32 -1.17 6.81
N VAL A 155 -0.56 -1.62 8.03
CA VAL A 155 0.08 -2.82 8.58
C VAL A 155 -0.99 -3.88 8.77
N VAL A 156 -0.79 -5.02 8.11
CA VAL A 156 -1.58 -6.24 8.29
C VAL A 156 -0.84 -7.11 9.28
N GLU A 157 -1.42 -7.26 10.47
CA GLU A 157 -0.78 -7.86 11.63
C GLU A 157 -1.52 -9.13 12.05
N ASN A 158 -0.77 -10.20 12.32
CA ASN A 158 -1.27 -11.35 13.04
C ASN A 158 -1.25 -11.04 14.54
N ILE A 159 -2.42 -10.94 15.16
CA ILE A 159 -2.54 -10.56 16.57
C ILE A 159 -2.05 -11.67 17.52
N ARG A 160 -1.93 -12.92 17.06
CA ARG A 160 -1.46 -14.06 17.85
C ARG A 160 0.06 -14.23 17.74
N THR A 161 0.60 -14.19 16.52
CA THR A 161 2.03 -14.46 16.25
C THR A 161 2.90 -13.21 16.23
N GLN A 162 2.29 -12.01 16.17
CA GLN A 162 2.98 -10.72 15.97
C GLN A 162 3.66 -10.59 14.60
N GLU A 163 3.40 -11.50 13.67
CA GLU A 163 3.81 -11.38 12.27
C GLU A 163 3.16 -10.15 11.63
N ILE A 164 3.92 -9.42 10.80
CA ILE A 164 3.47 -8.17 10.19
C ILE A 164 3.81 -8.09 8.71
N TYR A 165 2.87 -7.54 7.94
CA TYR A 165 3.06 -7.11 6.57
C TYR A 165 2.71 -5.63 6.46
N ALA A 166 3.72 -4.78 6.28
CA ALA A 166 3.52 -3.37 6.00
C ALA A 166 3.42 -3.13 4.50
N VAL A 167 2.39 -2.39 4.09
CA VAL A 167 2.09 -2.07 2.69
C VAL A 167 1.74 -0.61 2.54
N ASP A 168 2.04 -0.07 1.37
CA ASP A 168 1.67 1.28 0.96
C ASP A 168 0.87 1.17 -0.34
N PRO A 169 -0.48 1.31 -0.28
CA PRO A 169 -1.32 1.14 -1.45
C PRO A 169 -1.06 2.19 -2.54
N THR A 170 -0.61 3.40 -2.16
CA THR A 170 -0.22 4.43 -3.14
C THR A 170 1.08 4.02 -3.85
N LEU A 171 2.06 3.51 -3.10
CA LEU A 171 3.31 3.03 -3.68
C LEU A 171 3.09 1.82 -4.61
N TYR A 172 2.17 0.93 -4.25
CA TYR A 172 1.80 -0.20 -5.10
C TYR A 172 1.16 0.24 -6.41
N ASP A 173 0.24 1.21 -6.37
CA ASP A 173 -0.46 1.70 -7.56
C ASP A 173 0.52 2.19 -8.64
N TYR A 174 1.52 2.99 -8.24
CA TYR A 174 2.49 3.55 -9.19
C TYR A 174 3.69 2.66 -9.50
N PHE A 175 4.19 1.91 -8.52
CA PHE A 175 5.47 1.20 -8.63
C PHE A 175 5.36 -0.31 -8.45
N ILE A 176 4.17 -0.84 -8.16
CA ILE A 176 3.92 -2.27 -7.94
C ILE A 176 4.90 -2.81 -6.88
N ILE A 177 5.14 -2.01 -5.83
CA ILE A 177 5.95 -2.40 -4.67
C ILE A 177 4.97 -2.98 -3.65
N LYS A 178 5.04 -4.31 -3.46
CA LYS A 178 4.04 -5.05 -2.69
C LYS A 178 4.11 -4.84 -1.17
N LYS A 179 5.30 -4.56 -0.64
CA LYS A 179 5.60 -4.48 0.80
C LYS A 179 6.64 -3.38 1.04
N VAL A 180 6.53 -2.71 2.18
CA VAL A 180 7.48 -1.68 2.63
C VAL A 180 8.19 -2.12 3.91
N ARG A 181 9.35 -1.54 4.20
CA ARG A 181 10.05 -1.77 5.46
C ARG A 181 9.41 -0.89 6.53
N PHE A 182 9.00 -1.49 7.64
CA PHE A 182 8.34 -0.81 8.75
C PHE A 182 9.07 -1.11 10.06
N VAL A 183 9.20 -0.08 10.89
CA VAL A 183 9.67 -0.15 12.27
C VAL A 183 8.60 0.48 13.15
N ARG A 184 8.14 -0.27 14.15
CA ARG A 184 7.15 0.19 15.13
C ARG A 184 7.66 1.40 15.91
#